data_AF-A0A091FLC6-F1
#
_entry.id   AF-A0A091FLC6-F1
#
_cell.length_a   1.000
_cell.length_b   1.000
_cell.length_c   1.000
_cell.angle_alpha   90.00
_cell.angle_beta   90.00
_cell.angle_gamma   90.00
#
_symmetry.space_group_name_H-M   'P 1'
#
loop_
_entity.id
_entity.type
_entity.pdbx_description
1 polymer ?
#
loop_
_entity_poly.entity_id
_entity_poly.type
_entity_poly.pdbx_seq_one_letter_code
_entity_poly.pdbx_strand_id
1 'polypeptide(L)'
;LNALQNELGPYGLVVLGFPSNQFGKQEPGQNSEILPALKYVRPGGGFVPNFQIFQKGDVNGAKEQKVFTFLKNSCPPVAEEFGNPKNLFWEPLRNHDIKWNFEKFLVGPDGVPIMRWYHR
;
A
#
# COMPACT_ATOMS: atom_id res chain seq x y z
N LEU A 1 2.06 -11.79 3.17
CA LEU A 1 0.72 -11.24 3.50
C LEU A 1 -0.34 -12.34 3.58
N ASN A 2 -0.47 -13.25 2.60
CA ASN A 2 -1.44 -14.35 2.73
C ASN A 2 -1.25 -15.20 4.00
N ALA A 3 -0.02 -15.59 4.30
CA ALA A 3 0.31 -16.31 5.54
C ALA A 3 -0.10 -15.51 6.79
N LEU A 4 0.28 -14.22 6.86
CA LEU A 4 -0.10 -13.33 7.95
C LEU A 4 -1.62 -13.21 8.15
N GLN A 5 -2.39 -13.08 7.06
CA GLN A 5 -3.85 -13.05 7.10
C GLN A 5 -4.44 -14.38 7.61
N ASN A 6 -3.85 -15.52 7.25
CA ASN A 6 -4.29 -16.83 7.72
C ASN A 6 -3.96 -17.05 9.20
N GLU A 7 -2.73 -16.70 9.61
CA GLU A 7 -2.24 -16.93 10.97
C GLU A 7 -2.87 -15.98 11.98
N LEU A 8 -2.99 -14.69 11.63
CA LEU A 8 -3.47 -13.66 12.54
C LEU A 8 -4.93 -13.27 12.33
N GLY A 9 -5.57 -13.74 11.25
CA GLY A 9 -7.00 -13.54 11.01
C GLY A 9 -7.91 -13.99 12.17
N PRO A 10 -7.70 -15.18 12.77
CA PRO A 10 -8.45 -15.62 13.96
C PRO A 10 -8.30 -14.71 15.18
N TYR A 11 -7.23 -13.90 15.23
CA TYR A 11 -6.98 -12.93 16.29
C TYR A 11 -7.47 -11.51 15.94
N GLY A 12 -8.25 -11.38 14.85
CA GLY A 12 -8.87 -10.12 14.43
C GLY A 12 -8.04 -9.29 13.44
N LEU A 13 -6.91 -9.81 12.93
CA LEU A 13 -6.17 -9.10 11.89
C LEU A 13 -6.91 -9.15 10.55
N VAL A 14 -7.08 -7.97 9.94
CA VAL A 14 -7.57 -7.83 8.56
C VAL A 14 -6.54 -7.08 7.74
N VAL A 15 -6.05 -7.72 6.67
CA VAL A 15 -5.16 -7.11 5.68
C VAL A 15 -5.99 -6.44 4.60
N LEU A 16 -5.60 -5.22 4.21
CA LEU A 16 -6.23 -4.45 3.15
C LEU A 16 -5.16 -4.01 2.14
N GLY A 17 -5.35 -4.32 0.87
CA GLY A 17 -4.43 -3.98 -0.21
C GLY A 17 -4.94 -2.83 -1.06
N PHE A 18 -4.13 -1.79 -1.23
CA PHE A 18 -4.42 -0.62 -2.07
C PHE A 18 -3.41 -0.53 -3.22
N PRO A 19 -3.77 -0.96 -4.43
CA PRO A 19 -2.89 -0.85 -5.58
C PRO A 19 -2.59 0.63 -5.89
N SER A 20 -1.35 0.93 -6.26
CA SER A 20 -0.95 2.28 -6.66
C SER A 20 0.16 2.24 -7.70
N ASN A 21 0.05 3.12 -8.70
CA ASN A 21 1.02 3.19 -9.79
C ASN A 21 2.04 4.33 -9.63
N GLN A 22 2.07 4.99 -8.47
CA GLN A 22 2.86 6.20 -8.22
C GLN A 22 4.37 5.94 -8.03
N PHE A 23 4.76 4.67 -7.84
CA PHE A 23 6.14 4.27 -7.52
C PHE A 23 6.71 3.42 -8.65
N GLY A 24 7.62 3.98 -9.44
CA GLY A 24 8.27 3.29 -10.56
C GLY A 24 7.32 2.77 -11.63
N LYS A 25 6.06 3.23 -11.66
CA LYS A 25 4.96 2.71 -12.49
C LYS A 25 4.81 1.19 -12.43
N GLN A 26 4.95 0.61 -11.23
CA GLN A 26 4.96 -0.84 -11.03
C GLN A 26 3.57 -1.51 -11.02
N GLU A 27 2.48 -0.73 -11.08
CA GLU A 27 1.09 -1.22 -11.15
C GLU A 27 0.38 -0.66 -12.41
N PRO A 28 0.87 -0.99 -13.63
CA PRO A 28 0.39 -0.37 -14.86
C PRO A 28 -1.03 -0.81 -15.24
N GLY A 29 -1.43 -2.04 -14.90
CA GLY A 29 -2.71 -2.65 -15.32
C GLY A 29 -3.95 -1.97 -14.76
N GLN A 30 -5.06 -2.07 -15.48
CA GLN A 30 -6.38 -1.64 -15.02
C GLN A 30 -6.85 -2.47 -13.82
N ASN A 31 -7.87 -1.99 -13.09
CA ASN A 31 -8.41 -2.71 -11.92
C ASN A 31 -8.77 -4.18 -12.22
N SER A 32 -9.29 -4.46 -13.41
CA SER A 32 -9.64 -5.81 -13.88
C SER A 32 -8.43 -6.70 -14.17
N GLU A 33 -7.25 -6.13 -14.37
CA GLU A 33 -6.02 -6.84 -14.76
C GLU A 33 -5.13 -7.19 -13.56
N ILE A 34 -5.33 -6.54 -12.41
CA ILE A 34 -4.50 -6.72 -11.20
C ILE A 34 -4.55 -8.17 -10.71
N LEU A 35 -5.74 -8.73 -10.46
CA LEU A 35 -5.86 -10.11 -9.98
C LEU A 35 -5.35 -11.14 -10.99
N PRO A 36 -5.66 -11.04 -12.31
CA PRO A 36 -5.01 -11.87 -13.32
C PRO A 36 -3.48 -11.78 -13.31
N ALA A 37 -2.90 -10.58 -13.20
CA ALA A 37 -1.46 -10.39 -13.17
C ALA A 37 -0.82 -11.07 -11.95
N LEU A 38 -1.44 -10.95 -10.77
CA LEU A 38 -1.01 -11.66 -9.56
C LEU A 38 -1.07 -13.18 -9.73
N LYS A 39 -2.14 -13.68 -10.36
CA LYS A 39 -2.40 -15.12 -10.53
C LYS A 39 -1.51 -15.79 -11.57
N TYR A 40 -1.23 -15.11 -12.68
CA TYR A 40 -0.60 -15.73 -13.85
C TYR A 40 0.79 -15.20 -14.18
N VAL A 41 1.16 -13.99 -13.71
CA VAL A 41 2.42 -13.33 -14.10
C VAL A 41 3.38 -13.26 -12.92
N ARG A 42 3.05 -12.46 -11.90
CA ARG A 42 3.87 -12.30 -10.70
C ARG A 42 2.98 -11.89 -9.52
N PRO A 43 2.91 -12.67 -8.43
CA PRO A 43 3.73 -13.85 -8.13
C PRO A 43 3.55 -15.04 -9.08
N GLY A 44 2.41 -15.15 -9.77
CA GLY A 44 2.14 -16.25 -10.68
C GLY A 44 1.77 -17.54 -9.94
N GLY A 45 1.87 -18.69 -10.61
CA GLY A 45 1.66 -19.99 -9.97
C GLY A 45 0.25 -20.24 -9.42
N GLY A 46 -0.76 -19.52 -9.92
CA GLY A 46 -2.12 -19.61 -9.41
C GLY A 46 -2.37 -18.82 -8.13
N PHE A 47 -1.45 -17.92 -7.74
CA PHE A 47 -1.57 -17.10 -6.54
C PHE A 47 -2.85 -16.25 -6.55
N VAL A 48 -3.59 -16.28 -5.44
CA VAL A 48 -4.76 -15.42 -5.21
C VAL A 48 -4.62 -14.79 -3.82
N PRO A 49 -4.70 -13.46 -3.69
CA PRO A 49 -4.77 -12.82 -2.37
C PRO A 49 -5.95 -13.35 -1.56
N ASN A 50 -5.74 -13.69 -0.30
CA ASN A 50 -6.81 -14.09 0.64
C ASN A 50 -7.31 -12.91 1.48
N PHE A 51 -7.07 -11.69 1.00
CA PHE A 51 -7.41 -10.44 1.65
C PHE A 51 -7.97 -9.44 0.63
N GLN A 52 -8.68 -8.42 1.11
CA GLN A 52 -9.37 -7.48 0.23
C GLN A 52 -8.37 -6.60 -0.54
N ILE A 53 -8.56 -6.54 -1.86
CA ILE A 53 -7.89 -5.57 -2.74
C ILE A 53 -8.90 -4.51 -3.15
N PHE A 54 -8.53 -3.24 -2.99
CA PHE A 54 -9.33 -2.09 -3.41
C PHE A 54 -9.01 -1.68 -4.84
N GLN A 55 -9.77 -0.72 -5.37
CA GLN A 55 -9.44 -0.10 -6.65
C GLN A 55 -8.11 0.64 -6.57
N LYS A 56 -7.38 0.63 -7.68
CA LYS A 56 -6.13 1.38 -7.84
C LYS A 56 -6.38 2.88 -7.67
N GLY A 57 -5.49 3.54 -6.94
CA GLY A 57 -5.57 4.98 -6.72
C GLY A 57 -4.28 5.59 -6.23
N ASP A 58 -4.31 6.91 -6.06
CA ASP A 58 -3.20 7.68 -5.54
C ASP A 58 -3.16 7.58 -4.00
N VAL A 59 -1.95 7.46 -3.47
CA VAL A 59 -1.66 7.43 -2.02
C VAL A 59 -0.86 8.67 -1.59
N ASN A 60 -0.27 9.37 -2.56
CA ASN A 60 0.44 10.64 -2.38
C ASN A 60 -0.04 11.72 -3.36
N GLY A 61 0.35 12.97 -3.09
CA GLY A 61 0.07 14.11 -3.95
C GLY A 61 -1.35 14.66 -3.83
N ALA A 62 -1.69 15.63 -4.69
CA ALA A 62 -2.93 16.39 -4.58
C ALA A 62 -4.22 15.55 -4.70
N LYS A 63 -4.14 14.37 -5.35
CA LYS A 63 -5.27 13.47 -5.62
C LYS A 63 -5.29 12.23 -4.72
N GLU A 64 -4.47 12.20 -3.68
CA GLU A 64 -4.41 11.06 -2.77
C GLU A 64 -5.77 10.75 -2.13
N GLN A 65 -6.03 9.45 -1.95
CA GLN A 65 -7.20 8.98 -1.23
C GLN A 65 -7.15 9.47 0.22
N LYS A 66 -8.28 9.97 0.73
CA LYS A 66 -8.35 10.62 2.05
C LYS A 66 -7.92 9.73 3.22
N VAL A 67 -8.09 8.40 3.09
CA VAL A 67 -7.57 7.43 4.06
C VAL A 67 -6.05 7.52 4.19
N PHE A 68 -5.32 7.71 3.08
CA PHE A 68 -3.87 7.88 3.12
C PHE A 68 -3.45 9.25 3.62
N THR A 69 -4.21 10.31 3.37
CA THR A 69 -3.98 11.59 4.06
C THR A 69 -4.01 11.40 5.58
N PHE A 70 -5.03 10.70 6.09
CA PHE A 70 -5.16 10.41 7.51
C PHE A 70 -4.00 9.55 8.04
N LEU A 71 -3.74 8.40 7.42
CA LEU A 71 -2.71 7.45 7.87
C LEU A 71 -1.29 8.08 7.85
N LYS A 72 -0.92 8.76 6.77
CA LYS A 72 0.42 9.36 6.63
C LYS A 72 0.73 10.43 7.67
N ASN A 73 -0.28 11.16 8.13
CA ASN A 73 -0.13 12.21 9.14
C ASN A 73 -0.34 11.70 10.57
N SER A 74 -0.73 10.44 10.76
CA SER A 74 -0.93 9.84 12.08
C SER A 74 0.33 9.18 12.64
N CYS A 75 1.32 8.91 11.81
CA CYS A 75 2.60 8.29 12.20
C CYS A 75 3.77 9.08 11.59
N PRO A 76 4.94 9.14 12.25
CA PRO A 76 6.16 9.67 11.66
C PRO A 76 6.50 9.01 10.31
N PRO A 77 7.19 9.72 9.39
CA PRO A 77 7.65 9.11 8.16
C PRO A 77 8.66 7.99 8.44
N VAL A 78 8.68 6.97 7.58
CA VAL A 78 9.55 5.79 7.75
C VAL A 78 11.00 6.02 7.33
N ALA A 79 11.27 7.14 6.67
CA ALA A 79 12.60 7.59 6.25
C ALA A 79 12.60 9.11 6.04
N GLU A 80 13.75 9.74 6.25
CA GLU A 80 13.93 11.19 6.01
C GLU A 80 13.93 11.52 4.52
N GLU A 81 14.58 10.66 3.73
CA GLU A 81 14.76 10.87 2.29
C GLU A 81 13.79 10.03 1.45
N PHE A 82 13.56 10.52 0.23
CA PHE A 82 12.94 9.74 -0.82
C PHE A 82 14.00 9.00 -1.64
N GLY A 83 13.59 7.93 -2.32
CA GLY A 83 14.39 7.39 -3.41
C GLY A 83 14.53 8.38 -4.57
N ASN A 84 15.15 7.96 -5.67
CA ASN A 84 15.33 8.79 -6.87
C ASN A 84 13.99 9.44 -7.30
N PRO A 85 13.86 10.78 -7.27
CA PRO A 85 12.62 11.48 -7.61
C PRO A 85 12.07 11.16 -9.00
N LYS A 86 12.93 10.74 -9.95
CA LYS A 86 12.50 10.30 -11.29
C LYS A 86 11.60 9.07 -11.28
N ASN A 87 11.59 8.33 -10.17
CA ASN A 87 10.76 7.14 -9.98
C ASN A 87 9.48 7.45 -9.19
N LEU A 88 9.21 8.71 -8.86
CA LEU A 88 8.09 9.16 -8.05
C LEU A 88 7.14 9.97 -8.93
N PHE A 89 5.89 9.54 -9.03
CA PHE A 89 4.93 10.08 -10.00
C PHE A 89 3.76 10.79 -9.31
N TRP A 90 4.06 11.80 -8.50
CA TRP A 90 3.06 12.66 -7.85
C TRP A 90 3.63 14.04 -7.51
N GLU A 91 2.75 15.00 -7.31
CA GLU A 91 3.07 16.34 -6.79
C GLU A 91 1.91 16.85 -5.90
N PRO A 92 2.19 17.70 -4.89
CA PRO A 92 3.52 18.05 -4.39
C PRO A 92 4.14 16.91 -3.56
N LEU A 93 5.49 16.85 -3.50
CA LEU A 93 6.21 16.03 -2.53
C LEU A 93 6.07 16.59 -1.10
N ARG A 94 5.84 15.71 -0.12
CA ARG A 94 5.69 16.06 1.31
C ARG A 94 6.46 15.10 2.21
N ASN A 95 7.01 15.59 3.32
CA ASN A 95 7.82 14.76 4.24
C ASN A 95 7.14 13.46 4.67
N HIS A 96 5.83 13.49 4.92
CA HIS A 96 5.03 12.33 5.37
C HIS A 96 4.59 11.37 4.26
N ASP A 97 4.89 11.66 2.99
CA ASP A 97 4.52 10.81 1.86
C ASP A 97 5.04 9.38 2.04
N ILE A 98 4.24 8.43 1.55
CA ILE A 98 4.65 7.03 1.43
C ILE A 98 5.88 6.97 0.52
N LYS A 99 6.91 6.25 0.95
CA LYS A 99 8.21 6.27 0.30
C LYS A 99 8.30 5.30 -0.87
N TRP A 100 7.59 4.17 -0.81
CA TRP A 100 7.58 3.17 -1.88
C TRP A 100 6.39 2.21 -1.78
N ASN A 101 6.25 1.33 -2.78
CA ASN A 101 5.34 0.18 -2.75
C ASN A 101 5.58 -0.68 -1.51
N PHE A 102 4.51 -1.25 -0.94
CA PHE A 102 4.51 -2.13 0.24
C PHE A 102 4.85 -1.48 1.59
N GLU A 103 4.71 -0.15 1.72
CA GLU A 103 4.68 0.48 3.05
C GLU A 103 3.42 0.07 3.82
N LYS A 104 3.52 -0.03 5.16
CA LYS A 104 2.51 -0.70 5.98
C LYS A 104 2.08 0.20 7.13
N PHE A 105 0.79 0.21 7.43
CA PHE A 105 0.20 0.87 8.60
C PHE A 105 -0.57 -0.17 9.41
N LEU A 106 -0.40 -0.16 10.74
CA LEU A 106 -1.24 -0.92 11.66
C LEU A 106 -2.22 0.04 12.30
N VAL A 107 -3.49 -0.35 12.32
CA VAL A 107 -4.59 0.39 12.94
C VAL A 107 -5.21 -0.52 14.00
N GLY A 108 -5.47 0.04 15.18
CA GLY A 108 -6.10 -0.66 16.29
C GLY A 108 -7.57 -0.97 16.04
N PRO A 109 -8.18 -1.85 16.85
CA PRO A 109 -9.60 -2.18 16.75
C PRO A 109 -10.52 -0.99 17.07
N ASP A 110 -10.00 0.06 17.69
CA ASP A 110 -10.64 1.36 17.94
C ASP A 110 -10.54 2.34 16.74
N GLY A 111 -9.86 1.94 15.66
CA GLY A 111 -9.65 2.76 14.47
C GLY A 111 -8.45 3.72 14.58
N VAL A 112 -7.66 3.65 15.64
CA VAL A 112 -6.51 4.55 15.86
C VAL A 112 -5.24 3.94 15.25
N PRO A 113 -4.49 4.68 14.38
CA PRO A 113 -3.21 4.21 13.87
C PRO A 113 -2.19 3.98 14.99
N ILE A 114 -1.54 2.81 14.98
CA ILE A 114 -0.58 2.38 16.01
C ILE A 114 0.84 2.60 15.53
N MET A 115 1.17 2.10 14.34
CA MET A 115 2.54 2.16 13.82
C MET A 115 2.61 2.04 12.31
N ARG A 116 3.76 2.45 11.76
CA ARG A 116 4.05 2.52 10.32
C ARG A 116 5.42 1.89 10.07
N TRP A 117 5.50 0.98 9.09
CA TRP A 117 6.75 0.29 8.77
C TRP A 117 7.26 0.65 7.39
N TYR A 118 8.59 0.67 7.29
CA TYR A 118 9.30 0.68 6.02
C TYR A 118 8.87 -0.50 5.14
N HIS A 119 9.04 -0.34 3.83
CA HIS A 119 8.46 -1.25 2.85
C HIS A 119 9.14 -2.61 2.75
N ARG A 120 10.42 -2.72 3.16
CA ARG A 120 11.20 -3.96 3.14
C ARG A 120 10.83 -4.89 4.29
#